data_AF-A0A5S4V7U0-F1
#
_entry.id   AF-A0A5S4V7U0-F1
#
_cell.length_a   1.000
_cell.length_b   1.000
_cell.length_c   1.000
_cell.angle_alpha   90.00
_cell.angle_beta   90.00
_cell.angle_gamma   90.00
#
_symmetry.space_group_name_H-M   'P 1'
#
loop_
_entity.id
_entity.type
_entity.pdbx_description
1 polymer ?
#
loop_
_entity_poly.entity_id
_entity_poly.type
_entity_poly.pdbx_seq_one_letter_code
_entity_poly.pdbx_strand_id
1 'polypeptide(L)'
;MTASLTLVVLMAVLFGAGISIMLERSLTRVLIGFLLVGNAVNILIYLMSGAPGLAPILGVGVDPDEISDPLPQAFVLTAIVINLGITAFMLALIYRSWWLAQLGTKGDLVDDEEEDVQDAEEAADLIRSSAADDAAIQEIIDASDEEPDEALEEELELEASARDRSEGGDDR
;
A
#
# COMPACT_ATOMS: atom_id res chain seq x y z
N MET A 1 47.91 -15.12 28.90
CA MET A 1 46.53 -14.97 28.39
C MET A 1 45.86 -16.32 28.44
N THR A 2 44.92 -16.54 29.35
CA THR A 2 44.10 -17.76 29.36
C THR A 2 42.75 -17.42 28.73
N ALA A 3 42.59 -17.73 27.45
CA ALA A 3 41.28 -17.64 26.81
C ALA A 3 40.33 -18.62 27.52
N SER A 4 39.11 -18.17 27.83
CA SER A 4 38.11 -19.02 28.46
C SER A 4 37.70 -20.13 27.49
N LEU A 5 38.07 -21.37 27.79
CA LEU A 5 37.74 -22.54 26.97
C LEU A 5 36.22 -22.63 26.72
N THR A 6 35.42 -22.28 27.73
CA THR A 6 33.96 -22.25 27.62
C THR A 6 33.49 -21.29 26.53
N LEU A 7 34.05 -20.08 26.47
CA LEU A 7 33.67 -19.11 25.44
C LEU A 7 34.15 -19.54 24.04
N VAL A 8 35.33 -20.16 23.95
CA VAL A 8 35.84 -20.71 22.67
C VAL A 8 34.90 -21.79 22.14
N VAL A 9 34.50 -22.74 22.98
CA VAL A 9 33.57 -23.82 22.60
C VAL A 9 32.21 -23.24 22.23
N LEU A 10 31.68 -22.30 23.02
CA LEU A 10 30.42 -21.63 22.74
C LEU A 10 30.45 -20.92 21.37
N MET A 11 31.48 -20.12 21.12
CA MET A 11 31.71 -19.46 19.83
C MET A 11 31.73 -20.47 18.67
N ALA A 12 32.50 -21.56 18.80
CA ALA A 12 32.62 -22.57 17.76
C ALA A 12 31.27 -23.27 17.46
N VAL A 13 30.49 -23.58 18.50
CA VAL A 13 29.15 -24.16 18.34
C VAL A 13 28.20 -23.17 17.67
N LEU A 14 28.21 -21.89 18.05
CA LEU A 14 27.37 -20.87 17.41
C LEU A 14 27.72 -20.66 15.94
N PHE A 15 29.02 -20.62 15.59
CA PHE A 15 29.44 -20.58 14.18
C PHE A 15 29.02 -21.84 13.42
N GLY A 16 29.28 -23.02 13.99
CA GLY A 16 28.94 -24.29 13.36
C GLY A 16 27.44 -24.43 13.11
N ALA A 17 26.61 -24.18 14.13
CA ALA A 17 25.15 -24.22 14.01
C ALA A 17 24.62 -23.11 13.10
N GLY A 18 25.10 -21.87 13.27
CA GLY A 18 24.66 -20.72 12.49
C GLY A 18 24.94 -20.88 11.00
N ILE A 19 26.16 -21.28 10.63
CA ILE A 19 26.52 -21.55 9.23
C ILE A 19 25.72 -22.74 8.69
N SER A 20 25.59 -23.84 9.45
CA SER A 20 24.85 -25.02 8.98
C SER A 20 23.39 -24.70 8.66
N ILE A 21 22.71 -23.91 9.50
CA ILE A 21 21.32 -23.50 9.28
C ILE A 21 21.23 -22.45 8.14
N MET A 22 22.25 -21.59 7.98
CA MET A 22 22.31 -20.60 6.91
C MET A 22 22.39 -21.22 5.51
N LEU A 23 22.88 -22.47 5.39
CA LEU A 23 22.91 -23.21 4.12
C LEU A 23 21.53 -23.79 3.72
N GLU A 24 20.50 -23.64 4.56
CA GLU A 24 19.17 -24.18 4.26
C GLU A 24 18.35 -23.25 3.35
N ARG A 25 17.41 -23.84 2.59
CA ARG A 25 16.61 -23.12 1.59
C ARG A 25 15.62 -22.10 2.18
N SER A 26 15.29 -22.20 3.46
CA SER A 26 14.26 -21.36 4.08
C SER A 26 14.84 -20.03 4.54
N LEU A 27 14.28 -18.91 4.05
CA LEU A 27 14.72 -17.56 4.44
C LEU A 27 14.64 -17.31 5.95
N THR A 28 13.63 -17.84 6.63
CA THR A 28 13.52 -17.76 8.09
C THR A 28 14.67 -18.48 8.79
N ARG A 29 15.14 -19.59 8.22
CA ARG A 29 16.29 -20.32 8.77
C ARG A 29 17.60 -19.59 8.49
N VAL A 30 17.75 -19.00 7.30
CA VAL A 30 18.86 -18.09 6.99
C VAL A 30 18.93 -16.93 8.00
N LEU A 31 17.78 -16.35 8.36
CA LEU A 31 17.70 -15.31 9.40
C LEU A 31 18.21 -15.78 10.76
N ILE A 32 17.75 -16.95 11.23
CA ILE A 32 18.22 -17.54 12.48
C ILE A 32 19.74 -17.82 12.41
N GLY A 33 20.24 -18.27 11.25
CA GLY A 33 21.67 -18.45 10.99
C GLY A 33 22.48 -17.16 11.18
N PHE A 34 22.03 -16.05 10.58
CA PHE A 34 22.66 -14.74 10.76
C PHE A 34 22.64 -14.25 12.21
N LEU A 35 21.54 -14.48 12.94
CA LEU A 35 21.45 -14.17 14.38
C LEU A 35 22.49 -14.96 15.18
N LEU A 36 22.63 -16.26 14.92
CA LEU A 36 23.62 -17.11 15.60
C LEU A 36 25.06 -16.70 15.28
N VAL A 37 25.38 -16.49 13.99
CA VAL A 37 26.71 -16.06 13.55
C VAL A 37 27.05 -14.67 14.11
N GLY A 38 26.08 -13.74 14.11
CA GLY A 38 26.28 -12.40 14.68
C GLY A 38 26.64 -12.44 16.16
N ASN A 39 26.00 -13.30 16.94
CA ASN A 39 26.37 -13.53 18.33
C ASN A 39 27.75 -14.20 18.47
N ALA A 40 28.08 -15.14 17.57
CA ALA A 40 29.40 -15.79 17.56
C ALA A 40 30.54 -14.78 17.29
N VAL A 41 30.33 -13.84 16.36
CA VAL A 41 31.27 -12.74 16.05
C VAL A 41 31.44 -11.82 17.25
N ASN A 42 30.36 -11.48 17.97
CA ASN A 42 30.46 -10.67 19.19
C ASN A 42 31.33 -11.36 20.25
N ILE A 43 31.17 -12.68 20.43
CA ILE A 43 32.02 -13.47 21.34
C ILE A 43 33.46 -13.49 20.85
N LEU A 44 33.70 -13.64 19.54
CA LEU A 44 35.04 -13.60 18.96
C LEU A 44 35.76 -12.27 19.25
N ILE A 45 35.09 -11.14 19.06
CA ILE A 45 35.66 -9.81 19.36
C ILE A 45 35.94 -9.68 20.87
N TYR A 46 35.04 -10.17 21.72
CA TYR A 46 35.26 -10.19 23.16
C TYR A 46 36.50 -11.03 23.56
N LEU A 47 36.71 -12.18 22.92
CA LEU A 47 37.91 -13.01 23.15
C LEU A 47 39.21 -12.30 22.76
N MET A 48 39.17 -11.46 21.72
CA MET A 48 40.30 -10.65 21.30
C MET A 48 40.62 -9.51 22.28
N SER A 49 39.65 -9.13 23.13
CA SER A 49 39.77 -8.01 24.07
C SER A 49 40.77 -8.22 25.21
N GLY A 50 41.32 -9.42 25.38
CA GLY A 50 42.41 -9.66 26.33
C GLY A 50 41.94 -9.88 27.78
N ALA A 51 42.70 -9.37 28.74
CA ALA A 51 42.49 -9.66 30.16
C ALA A 51 41.21 -8.99 30.69
N PRO A 52 40.45 -9.66 31.56
CA PRO A 52 39.30 -9.05 32.23
C PRO A 52 39.79 -7.96 33.18
N GLY A 53 39.30 -6.75 33.01
CA GLY A 53 39.54 -5.61 33.89
C GLY A 53 38.23 -4.95 34.33
N LEU A 54 38.36 -3.77 34.93
CA LEU A 54 37.23 -2.91 35.30
C LEU A 54 36.55 -2.33 34.04
N ALA A 55 35.32 -1.86 34.21
CA ALA A 55 34.59 -1.16 33.14
C ALA A 55 35.38 0.08 32.69
N PRO A 56 35.43 0.40 31.38
CA PRO A 56 36.14 1.56 30.85
C PRO A 56 35.40 2.87 31.10
N ILE A 57 35.23 3.17 32.38
CA ILE A 57 34.64 4.40 32.88
C ILE A 57 35.70 5.03 33.77
N LEU A 58 36.20 6.19 33.35
CA LEU A 58 37.16 6.96 34.14
C LEU A 58 36.48 7.48 35.40
N GLY A 59 36.92 6.98 36.55
CA GLY A 59 36.43 7.37 37.87
C GLY A 59 37.58 7.82 38.77
N VAL A 60 37.25 8.54 39.85
CA VAL A 60 38.24 8.98 40.84
C VAL A 60 38.76 7.74 41.59
N GLY A 61 40.08 7.50 41.53
CA GLY A 61 40.73 6.39 42.23
C GLY A 61 40.79 5.05 41.48
N VAL A 62 40.44 5.02 40.18
CA VAL A 62 40.62 3.84 39.32
C VAL A 62 41.96 3.94 38.61
N ASP A 63 42.79 2.90 38.72
CA ASP A 63 44.05 2.82 37.99
C ASP A 63 43.76 2.54 36.49
N PRO A 64 44.28 3.35 35.55
CA PRO A 64 44.11 3.10 34.12
C PRO A 64 44.56 1.72 33.66
N ASP A 65 45.53 1.10 34.35
CA ASP A 65 46.05 -0.22 33.99
C ASP A 65 45.11 -1.37 34.42
N GLU A 66 44.13 -1.10 35.29
CA GLU A 66 43.11 -2.07 35.71
C GLU A 66 41.87 -2.05 34.81
N ILE A 67 41.78 -1.10 33.87
CA ILE A 67 40.62 -0.92 33.00
C ILE A 67 40.70 -1.86 31.79
N SER A 68 39.56 -2.46 31.42
CA SER A 68 39.45 -3.28 30.19
C SER A 68 39.57 -2.40 28.94
N ASP A 69 40.16 -2.94 27.86
CA ASP A 69 40.27 -2.23 26.59
C ASP A 69 38.88 -1.76 26.07
N PRO A 70 38.67 -0.45 25.86
CA PRO A 70 37.42 0.08 25.34
C PRO A 70 37.21 -0.18 23.84
N LEU A 71 38.28 -0.44 23.08
CA LEU A 71 38.20 -0.54 21.62
C LEU A 71 37.35 -1.75 21.16
N PRO A 72 37.57 -2.98 21.67
CA PRO A 72 36.71 -4.12 21.36
C PRO A 72 35.24 -3.91 21.77
N GLN A 73 34.99 -3.17 22.85
CA GLN A 73 33.63 -2.89 23.32
C GLN A 73 32.86 -2.00 22.34
N ALA A 74 33.51 -0.97 21.79
CA ALA A 74 32.94 -0.13 20.75
C ALA A 74 32.66 -0.93 19.46
N PHE A 75 33.53 -1.87 19.10
CA PHE A 75 33.31 -2.75 17.96
C PHE A 75 32.13 -3.70 18.15
N VAL A 76 31.94 -4.27 19.35
CA VAL A 76 30.77 -5.11 19.65
C VAL A 76 29.48 -4.31 19.53
N LEU A 77 29.43 -3.08 20.08
CA LEU A 77 28.24 -2.22 19.96
C LEU A 77 27.91 -1.92 18.48
N THR A 78 28.93 -1.63 17.67
CA THR A 78 28.77 -1.38 16.24
C THR A 78 28.27 -2.63 15.50
N ALA A 79 28.85 -3.80 15.81
CA ALA A 79 28.43 -5.07 15.23
C ALA A 79 26.97 -5.41 15.58
N ILE A 80 26.52 -5.13 16.81
CA ILE A 80 25.12 -5.34 17.22
C ILE A 80 24.16 -4.49 16.38
N VAL A 81 24.48 -3.20 16.16
CA VAL A 81 23.62 -2.31 15.37
C VAL A 81 23.57 -2.72 13.90
N ILE A 82 24.70 -3.10 13.31
CA ILE A 82 24.75 -3.62 11.93
C ILE A 82 23.92 -4.90 11.82
N ASN A 83 24.07 -5.83 12.76
CA ASN A 83 23.30 -7.07 12.78
C ASN A 83 21.80 -6.80 12.94
N LEU A 84 21.39 -5.83 13.75
CA LEU A 84 19.99 -5.40 13.86
C LEU A 84 19.48 -4.87 12.53
N GLY A 85 20.26 -4.04 11.83
CA GLY A 85 19.91 -3.53 10.50
C GLY A 85 19.73 -4.64 9.46
N ILE A 86 20.68 -5.58 9.39
CA ILE A 86 20.60 -6.75 8.49
C ILE A 86 19.41 -7.64 8.85
N THR A 87 19.16 -7.86 10.15
CA THR A 87 18.02 -8.66 10.63
C THR A 87 16.70 -7.99 10.25
N ALA A 88 16.54 -6.69 10.49
CA ALA A 88 15.34 -5.94 10.12
C ALA A 88 15.11 -5.95 8.61
N PHE A 89 16.17 -5.74 7.82
CA PHE A 89 16.12 -5.81 6.37
C PHE A 89 15.70 -7.20 5.89
N MET A 90 16.30 -8.27 6.43
CA MET A 90 15.96 -9.62 6.04
C MET A 90 14.55 -10.02 6.49
N LEU A 91 14.09 -9.53 7.64
CA LEU A 91 12.71 -9.71 8.10
C LEU A 91 11.72 -9.02 7.15
N ALA A 92 12.04 -7.82 6.67
CA ALA A 92 11.26 -7.12 5.66
C ALA A 92 11.23 -7.90 4.32
N LEU A 93 12.34 -8.50 3.90
CA LEU A 93 12.39 -9.37 2.72
C LEU A 93 11.59 -10.65 2.91
N ILE A 94 11.67 -11.28 4.08
CA ILE A 94 10.85 -12.46 4.42
C ILE A 94 9.37 -12.09 4.36
N TYR A 95 8.98 -10.97 4.95
CA TYR A 95 7.60 -10.48 4.91
C TYR A 95 7.15 -10.18 3.49
N ARG A 96 7.95 -9.44 2.70
CA ARG A 96 7.68 -9.13 1.30
C ARG A 96 7.56 -10.40 0.45
N SER A 97 8.47 -11.35 0.63
CA SER A 97 8.44 -12.63 -0.08
C SER A 97 7.23 -13.47 0.28
N TRP A 98 6.83 -13.49 1.56
CA TRP A 98 5.62 -14.17 2.00
C TRP A 98 4.37 -13.50 1.44
N TRP A 99 4.30 -12.17 1.49
CA TRP A 99 3.20 -11.37 0.92
C TRP A 99 3.01 -11.63 -0.58
N LEU A 100 4.10 -11.60 -1.36
CA LEU A 100 4.07 -11.91 -2.79
C LEU A 100 3.69 -13.37 -3.08
N ALA A 101 4.18 -14.31 -2.28
CA ALA A 101 3.79 -15.72 -2.41
C ALA A 101 2.31 -15.94 -2.09
N GLN A 102 1.73 -15.15 -1.17
CA GLN A 102 0.34 -15.26 -0.75
C GLN A 102 -0.64 -14.66 -1.79
N LEU A 103 -0.25 -13.59 -2.48
CA LEU A 103 -1.09 -12.92 -3.50
C LEU A 103 -1.11 -13.66 -4.86
N GLY A 104 -0.17 -14.58 -5.11
CA GLY A 104 -0.08 -15.29 -6.38
C GLY A 104 -0.03 -14.33 -7.58
N THR A 105 -0.61 -14.74 -8.71
CA THR A 105 -0.66 -13.96 -9.98
C THR A 105 -1.42 -12.63 -9.88
N LYS A 106 -2.15 -12.38 -8.79
CA LYS A 106 -2.91 -11.12 -8.57
C LYS A 106 -2.12 -10.02 -7.88
N GLY A 107 -0.96 -10.33 -7.28
CA GLY A 107 -0.20 -9.34 -6.49
C GLY A 107 0.57 -8.29 -7.29
N ASP A 108 0.63 -8.45 -8.61
CA ASP A 108 1.29 -7.54 -9.55
C ASP A 108 0.30 -6.94 -10.57
N LEU A 109 -1.00 -7.27 -10.43
CA LEU A 109 -2.05 -6.61 -11.17
C LEU A 109 -2.48 -5.42 -10.30
N VAL A 110 -2.34 -4.21 -10.82
CA VAL A 110 -3.14 -3.08 -10.35
C VAL A 110 -4.60 -3.51 -10.58
N ASP A 111 -5.50 -3.28 -9.61
CA ASP A 111 -6.93 -3.68 -9.63
C ASP A 111 -7.75 -2.95 -10.73
N ASP A 112 -7.17 -2.69 -11.90
CA ASP A 112 -7.80 -1.98 -13.01
C ASP A 112 -9.06 -2.72 -13.52
N GLU A 113 -9.13 -4.05 -13.38
CA GLU A 113 -10.28 -4.84 -13.89
C GLU A 113 -11.60 -4.56 -13.15
N GLU A 114 -11.56 -4.28 -11.84
CA GLU A 114 -12.79 -4.00 -11.07
C GLU A 114 -13.25 -2.54 -11.22
N GLU A 115 -12.29 -1.61 -11.39
CA GLU A 115 -12.55 -0.19 -11.64
C GLU A 115 -13.09 0.03 -13.07
N ASP A 116 -12.51 -0.64 -14.08
CA ASP A 116 -12.96 -0.58 -15.48
C ASP A 116 -14.41 -1.08 -15.67
N VAL A 117 -14.83 -2.10 -14.91
CA VAL A 117 -16.20 -2.63 -14.99
C VAL A 117 -17.20 -1.67 -14.36
N GLN A 118 -16.85 -1.02 -13.25
CA GLN A 118 -17.69 -0.02 -12.60
C GLN A 118 -17.84 1.23 -13.49
N ASP A 119 -16.73 1.71 -14.06
CA ASP A 119 -16.72 2.84 -14.99
C ASP A 119 -17.56 2.56 -16.24
N ALA A 120 -17.50 1.33 -16.78
CA ALA A 120 -18.29 0.91 -17.93
C ALA A 120 -19.80 0.81 -17.59
N GLU A 121 -20.15 0.31 -16.40
CA GLU A 121 -21.54 0.21 -15.94
C GLU A 121 -22.13 1.60 -15.65
N GLU A 122 -21.37 2.48 -15.01
CA GLU A 122 -21.76 3.88 -14.75
C GLU A 122 -21.95 4.66 -16.06
N ALA A 123 -21.04 4.50 -17.03
CA ALA A 123 -21.20 5.11 -18.35
C ALA A 123 -22.45 4.57 -19.09
N ALA A 124 -22.74 3.27 -18.99
CA ALA A 124 -23.92 2.68 -19.60
C ALA A 124 -25.22 3.17 -18.97
N ASP A 125 -25.24 3.37 -17.65
CA ASP A 125 -26.40 3.89 -16.93
C ASP A 125 -26.66 5.37 -17.25
N LEU A 126 -25.60 6.19 -17.36
CA LEU A 126 -25.70 7.57 -17.81
C LEU A 126 -26.29 7.69 -19.23
N ILE A 127 -25.84 6.84 -20.16
CA ILE A 127 -26.39 6.80 -21.53
C ILE A 127 -27.86 6.42 -21.52
N ARG A 128 -28.26 5.42 -20.71
CA ARG A 128 -29.65 4.98 -20.60
C ARG A 128 -30.56 6.08 -20.04
N SER A 129 -30.09 6.81 -19.03
CA SER A 129 -30.83 7.95 -18.45
C SER A 129 -31.02 9.07 -19.47
N SER A 130 -29.95 9.48 -20.15
CA SER A 130 -30.01 10.55 -21.17
C SER A 130 -30.97 10.20 -22.30
N ALA A 131 -30.97 8.95 -22.77
CA ALA A 131 -31.88 8.52 -23.83
C ALA A 131 -33.36 8.51 -23.39
N ALA A 132 -33.63 8.23 -22.11
CA ALA A 132 -34.98 8.30 -21.55
C ALA A 132 -35.47 9.76 -21.44
N ASP A 133 -34.58 10.67 -21.03
CA ASP A 133 -34.89 12.11 -20.95
C ASP A 133 -35.16 12.69 -22.35
N ASP A 134 -34.34 12.35 -23.35
CA ASP A 134 -34.55 12.78 -24.74
C ASP A 134 -35.89 12.26 -25.31
N ALA A 135 -36.26 11.02 -25.00
CA ALA A 135 -37.53 10.44 -25.42
C ALA A 135 -38.73 11.16 -24.79
N ALA A 136 -38.64 11.52 -23.50
CA ALA A 136 -39.69 12.27 -22.81
C ALA A 136 -39.83 13.69 -23.37
N ILE A 137 -38.73 14.34 -23.74
CA ILE A 137 -38.76 15.65 -24.40
C ILE A 137 -39.45 15.56 -25.77
N GLN A 138 -39.12 14.53 -26.56
CA GLN A 138 -39.74 14.33 -27.87
C GLN A 138 -41.24 14.08 -27.75
N GLU A 139 -41.69 13.29 -26.77
CA GLU A 139 -43.12 13.05 -26.51
C GLU A 139 -43.86 14.36 -26.16
N ILE A 140 -43.25 15.26 -25.39
CA ILE A 140 -43.82 16.57 -25.06
C ILE A 140 -43.90 17.47 -26.31
N ILE A 141 -42.89 17.44 -27.17
CA ILE A 141 -42.87 18.22 -28.42
C ILE A 141 -43.97 17.71 -29.37
N ASP A 142 -44.03 16.39 -29.59
CA ASP A 142 -45.01 15.78 -30.48
C ASP A 142 -46.45 16.03 -29.97
N ALA A 143 -46.67 15.96 -28.66
CA ALA A 143 -47.96 16.30 -28.05
C ALA A 143 -48.33 17.79 -28.12
N SER A 144 -47.36 18.68 -28.29
CA SER A 144 -47.59 20.13 -28.43
C SER A 144 -47.89 20.53 -29.87
N ASP A 145 -47.47 19.73 -30.86
CA ASP A 145 -47.73 19.96 -32.29
C ASP A 145 -49.13 19.48 -32.72
N GLU A 146 -49.86 18.72 -31.88
CA GLU A 146 -51.13 18.08 -32.27
C GLU A 146 -52.45 18.84 -31.97
N GLU A 147 -52.48 20.03 -31.36
CA GLU A 147 -53.64 20.99 -31.39
C GLU A 147 -53.39 22.26 -30.54
N PRO A 148 -53.51 23.50 -31.10
CA PRO A 148 -54.82 24.15 -31.23
C PRO A 148 -54.98 25.16 -32.40
N ASP A 149 -54.27 25.03 -33.53
CA ASP A 149 -54.37 26.06 -34.59
C ASP A 149 -55.67 25.98 -35.41
N GLU A 150 -56.32 24.81 -35.54
CA GLU A 150 -57.57 24.70 -36.33
C GLU A 150 -58.80 25.27 -35.60
N ALA A 151 -58.87 25.19 -34.27
CA ALA A 151 -60.03 25.67 -33.51
C ALA A 151 -60.10 27.20 -33.43
N LEU A 152 -58.94 27.89 -33.46
CA LEU A 152 -58.87 29.34 -33.38
C LEU A 152 -59.16 30.02 -34.73
N GLU A 153 -58.81 29.37 -35.85
CA GLU A 153 -59.16 29.86 -37.19
C GLU A 153 -60.67 29.74 -37.47
N GLU A 154 -61.32 28.63 -37.09
CA GLU A 154 -62.77 28.45 -37.27
C GLU A 154 -63.60 29.45 -36.44
N GLU A 155 -63.18 29.74 -35.20
CA GLU A 155 -63.88 30.68 -34.32
C GLU A 155 -63.73 32.15 -34.79
N LEU A 156 -62.56 32.51 -35.34
CA LEU A 156 -62.32 33.83 -35.95
C LEU A 156 -63.07 34.02 -37.28
N GLU A 157 -63.20 32.97 -38.12
CA GLU A 157 -64.00 33.02 -39.35
C GLU A 157 -65.51 33.12 -39.06
N LEU A 158 -65.99 32.43 -38.02
CA LEU A 158 -67.39 32.51 -37.59
C LEU A 158 -67.75 33.88 -37.00
N GLU A 159 -66.87 34.49 -36.19
CA GLU A 159 -67.08 35.86 -35.70
C GLU A 159 -67.04 36.89 -36.83
N ALA A 160 -66.16 36.73 -37.83
CA ALA A 160 -66.11 37.61 -39.00
C ALA A 160 -67.37 37.48 -39.88
N SER A 161 -67.88 36.26 -40.07
CA SER A 161 -69.10 35.99 -40.85
C SER A 161 -70.40 36.44 -40.14
N ALA A 162 -70.40 36.49 -38.81
CA ALA A 162 -71.52 37.02 -38.03
C ALA A 162 -71.58 38.55 -38.08
N ARG A 163 -70.43 39.21 -38.12
CA ARG A 163 -70.33 40.69 -38.16
C ARG A 163 -70.76 41.26 -39.52
N ASP A 164 -70.44 40.57 -40.62
CA ASP A 164 -70.82 40.99 -41.98
C ASP A 164 -72.33 40.85 -42.26
N ARG A 165 -73.02 39.93 -41.56
CA ARG A 165 -74.47 39.73 -41.70
C ARG A 165 -75.34 40.73 -40.95
N SER A 166 -74.81 41.46 -39.95
CA SER A 166 -75.60 42.47 -39.24
C SER A 166 -75.61 43.84 -39.91
N GLU A 167 -74.69 44.11 -40.86
CA GLU A 167 -74.59 45.41 -41.54
C GLU A 167 -75.18 45.41 -42.97
N GLY A 168 -75.54 44.26 -43.55
CA GLY A 168 -76.02 44.14 -44.95
C GLY A 168 -77.53 43.97 -45.16
N GLY A 169 -78.37 44.24 -44.17
CA GLY A 169 -79.80 43.92 -44.17
C GLY A 169 -80.76 45.09 -43.97
N ASP A 170 -80.41 46.30 -44.44
CA ASP A 170 -81.30 47.46 -44.52
C ASP A 170 -81.20 48.07 -45.93
N ASP A 171 -82.03 47.57 -46.87
CA ASP A 171 -82.46 48.34 -48.05
C ASP A 171 -83.48 47.53 -48.88
N ARG A 172 -84.77 47.74 -48.60
CA ARG A 172 -85.88 47.75 -49.59
C ARG A 172 -87.04 48.60 -49.09
#